data_AF-A0A962V2F6-F1
#
_entry.id   AF-A0A962V2F6-F1
#
_cell.length_a   1.000
_cell.length_b   1.000
_cell.length_c   1.000
_cell.angle_alpha   90.00
_cell.angle_beta   90.00
_cell.angle_gamma   90.00
#
_symmetry.space_group_name_H-M   'P 1'
#
loop_
_entity.id
_entity.type
_entity.pdbx_description
1 polymer ?
#
loop_
_entity_poly.entity_id
_entity_poly.type
_entity_poly.pdbx_seq_one_letter_code
_entity_poly.pdbx_strand_id
1 'polypeptide(L)'
;MSIATSITAFSSKTTPGAFSHINRTDVTNGLKLRTASPGSIDQKGSSLCGPASFWYCILKRKPQLYVDYVTQMYDTGKARVFSLVKEPSSACKSFNPGHNINPVDWIALATMRDATNVMMNYSRPSQEASGVTFPNDMISWFKAIGYGHGINRTQLFGDMVKNHSHFEQAFKLRQQGYDVCLLMDHNVINGKTNWFSMVPTHWVVLTKAVKLTYQQTDIEVFTWGSDTYKVSAKTDDFLRCYYGYVLVGR
;
A
#
# COMPACT_ATOMS: atom_id res chain seq x y z
N MET A 1 -23.15 0.91 11.72
CA MET A 1 -22.80 -0.47 12.16
C MET A 1 -21.35 -0.45 12.59
N SER A 2 -20.97 -1.13 13.67
CA SER A 2 -19.55 -1.19 14.08
C SER A 2 -18.76 -2.17 13.20
N ILE A 3 -17.44 -2.00 13.13
CA ILE A 3 -16.54 -2.92 12.40
C ILE A 3 -16.71 -4.36 12.88
N ALA A 4 -16.76 -4.57 14.20
CA ALA A 4 -16.97 -5.90 14.79
C ALA A 4 -18.31 -6.50 14.35
N THR A 5 -19.38 -5.69 14.31
CA THR A 5 -20.70 -6.12 13.84
C THR A 5 -20.66 -6.52 12.36
N SER A 6 -20.00 -5.74 11.50
CA SER A 6 -19.85 -6.06 10.08
C SER A 6 -19.08 -7.36 9.85
N ILE A 7 -18.00 -7.58 10.59
CA ILE A 7 -17.20 -8.82 10.50
C ILE A 7 -18.03 -10.02 11.00
N THR A 8 -18.77 -9.88 12.10
CA THR A 8 -19.65 -10.94 12.61
C THR A 8 -20.73 -11.29 11.60
N ALA A 9 -21.41 -10.29 11.03
CA ALA A 9 -22.44 -10.49 10.01
C ALA A 9 -21.88 -11.14 8.73
N PHE A 10 -20.64 -10.80 8.33
CA PHE A 10 -19.96 -11.48 7.24
C PHE A 10 -19.66 -12.94 7.57
N SER A 11 -19.17 -13.22 8.78
CA SER A 11 -18.78 -14.56 9.21
C SER A 11 -19.94 -15.54 9.34
N SER A 12 -21.15 -15.05 9.62
CA SER A 12 -22.35 -15.90 9.77
C SER A 12 -22.98 -16.31 8.44
N LYS A 13 -22.52 -15.81 7.30
CA LYS A 13 -23.05 -16.18 5.99
C LYS A 13 -22.61 -17.58 5.60
N THR A 14 -23.53 -18.37 5.07
CA THR A 14 -23.28 -19.74 4.57
C THR A 14 -23.09 -19.80 3.05
N THR A 15 -23.35 -18.69 2.35
CA THR A 15 -23.17 -18.62 0.89
C THR A 15 -21.70 -18.79 0.52
N PRO A 16 -21.38 -19.60 -0.50
CA PRO A 16 -20.02 -19.69 -1.05
C PRO A 16 -19.50 -18.31 -1.48
N GLY A 17 -18.19 -18.10 -1.35
CA GLY A 17 -17.52 -16.91 -1.86
C GLY A 17 -17.15 -17.05 -3.34
N ALA A 18 -16.79 -15.93 -3.95
CA ALA A 18 -16.35 -15.85 -5.34
C ALA A 18 -14.90 -16.32 -5.59
N PHE A 19 -14.16 -16.71 -4.54
CA PHE A 19 -12.77 -17.15 -4.59
C PHE A 19 -12.67 -18.66 -4.34
N SER A 20 -12.19 -19.42 -5.32
CA SER A 20 -12.24 -20.89 -5.30
C SER A 20 -11.34 -21.55 -4.25
N HIS A 21 -10.30 -20.85 -3.78
CA HIS A 21 -9.32 -21.37 -2.83
C HIS A 21 -9.27 -20.61 -1.50
N ILE A 22 -10.22 -19.71 -1.27
CA ILE A 22 -10.27 -18.90 -0.05
C ILE A 22 -11.59 -19.16 0.66
N ASN A 23 -11.52 -19.58 1.93
CA ASN A 23 -12.70 -19.77 2.75
C ASN A 23 -13.01 -18.53 3.60
N ARG A 24 -14.28 -18.38 3.96
CA ARG A 24 -14.82 -17.23 4.71
C ARG A 24 -14.20 -17.10 6.10
N THR A 25 -13.83 -18.21 6.73
CA THR A 25 -13.22 -18.24 8.06
C THR A 25 -11.85 -17.57 8.05
N ASP A 26 -11.00 -17.87 7.07
CA ASP A 26 -9.68 -17.26 6.91
C ASP A 26 -9.80 -15.75 6.65
N VAL A 27 -10.75 -15.35 5.80
CA VAL A 27 -11.04 -13.93 5.54
C VAL A 27 -11.51 -13.24 6.82
N THR A 28 -12.38 -13.87 7.60
CA THR A 28 -12.88 -13.33 8.87
C THR A 28 -11.74 -13.13 9.87
N ASN A 29 -10.86 -14.12 10.02
CA ASN A 29 -9.71 -14.03 10.92
C ASN A 29 -8.72 -12.95 10.47
N GLY A 30 -8.45 -12.88 9.17
CA GLY A 30 -7.63 -11.82 8.58
C GLY A 30 -8.21 -10.42 8.79
N LEU A 31 -9.52 -10.24 8.58
CA LEU A 31 -10.22 -8.96 8.83
C LEU A 31 -10.07 -8.52 10.29
N LYS A 32 -10.28 -9.42 11.25
CA LYS A 32 -10.07 -9.13 12.68
C LYS A 32 -8.64 -8.67 12.96
N LEU A 33 -7.65 -9.38 12.41
CA LEU A 33 -6.24 -9.06 12.64
C LEU A 33 -5.84 -7.71 12.04
N ARG A 34 -6.22 -7.40 10.79
CA ARG A 34 -5.84 -6.14 10.13
C ARG A 34 -6.57 -4.93 10.70
N THR A 35 -7.82 -5.10 11.14
CA THR A 35 -8.57 -4.00 11.79
C THR A 35 -8.08 -3.71 13.20
N ALA A 36 -7.57 -4.72 13.93
CA ALA A 36 -6.92 -4.53 15.22
C ALA A 36 -5.48 -4.01 15.09
N SER A 37 -4.75 -4.45 14.06
CA SER A 37 -3.37 -4.06 13.78
C SER A 37 -3.19 -3.75 12.28
N PRO A 38 -3.42 -2.50 11.85
CA PRO A 38 -3.29 -2.09 10.45
C PRO A 38 -1.94 -2.43 9.82
N GLY A 39 -0.85 -2.35 10.60
CA GLY A 39 0.50 -2.69 10.16
C GLY A 39 0.68 -4.16 9.75
N SER A 40 -0.25 -5.05 10.12
CA SER A 40 -0.16 -6.49 9.82
C SER A 40 -0.55 -6.86 8.39
N ILE A 41 -1.08 -5.93 7.59
CA ILE A 41 -1.38 -6.17 6.16
C ILE A 41 -0.08 -6.41 5.39
N ASP A 42 0.01 -7.55 4.70
CA ASP A 42 1.29 -8.05 4.21
C ASP A 42 1.22 -8.50 2.74
N GLN A 43 1.95 -7.78 1.90
CA GLN A 43 2.17 -8.12 0.50
C GLN A 43 3.13 -9.30 0.28
N LYS A 44 3.84 -9.74 1.32
CA LYS A 44 4.92 -10.73 1.25
C LYS A 44 5.94 -10.36 0.17
N GLY A 45 6.49 -11.34 -0.56
CA GLY A 45 7.44 -11.11 -1.66
C GLY A 45 6.82 -10.61 -2.97
N SER A 46 5.56 -10.16 -2.98
CA SER A 46 4.86 -9.76 -4.21
C SER A 46 4.99 -8.26 -4.52
N SER A 47 4.76 -7.90 -5.79
CA SER A 47 4.74 -6.50 -6.30
C SER A 47 3.47 -5.72 -5.92
N LEU A 48 2.98 -5.91 -4.69
CA LEU A 48 1.74 -5.32 -4.18
C LEU A 48 1.98 -4.19 -3.14
N CYS A 49 3.16 -3.56 -3.14
CA CYS A 49 3.51 -2.50 -2.19
C CYS A 49 2.65 -1.24 -2.28
N GLY A 50 2.23 -0.87 -3.49
CA GLY A 50 1.30 0.24 -3.69
C GLY A 50 -0.07 -0.04 -3.05
N PRO A 51 -0.75 -1.15 -3.39
CA PRO A 51 -1.98 -1.57 -2.72
C PRO A 51 -1.81 -1.72 -1.19
N ALA A 52 -0.69 -2.28 -0.71
CA ALA A 52 -0.43 -2.42 0.72
C ALA A 52 -0.34 -1.05 1.41
N SER A 53 0.42 -0.11 0.83
CA SER A 53 0.53 1.26 1.34
C SER A 53 -0.83 1.97 1.35
N PHE A 54 -1.63 1.78 0.29
CA PHE A 54 -2.98 2.32 0.22
C PHE A 54 -3.86 1.78 1.35
N TRP A 55 -3.98 0.46 1.47
CA TRP A 55 -4.87 -0.16 2.45
C TRP A 55 -4.40 0.05 3.89
N TYR A 56 -3.08 0.15 4.15
CA TYR A 56 -2.56 0.53 5.46
C TYR A 56 -3.09 1.90 5.90
N CYS A 57 -3.02 2.92 5.03
CA CYS A 57 -3.56 4.25 5.31
C CYS A 57 -5.07 4.19 5.59
N ILE A 58 -5.82 3.43 4.79
CA ILE A 58 -7.27 3.29 4.96
C ILE A 58 -7.65 2.54 6.24
N LEU A 59 -6.96 1.45 6.57
CA LEU A 59 -7.16 0.70 7.80
C LEU A 59 -6.96 1.58 9.04
N LYS A 60 -6.02 2.54 9.00
CA LYS A 60 -5.76 3.43 10.14
C LYS A 60 -6.84 4.48 10.39
N ARG A 61 -7.53 4.96 9.35
CA ARG A 61 -8.46 6.11 9.49
C ARG A 61 -9.89 5.79 9.11
N LYS A 62 -10.10 4.91 8.14
CA LYS A 62 -11.43 4.48 7.65
C LYS A 62 -11.51 2.94 7.53
N PRO A 63 -11.22 2.16 8.60
CA PRO A 63 -11.15 0.70 8.53
C PRO A 63 -12.43 0.02 8.04
N GLN A 64 -13.59 0.66 8.22
CA GLN A 64 -14.85 0.16 7.66
C GLN A 64 -14.80 0.02 6.13
N LEU A 65 -14.14 0.95 5.41
CA LEU A 65 -14.01 0.87 3.95
C LEU A 65 -13.23 -0.37 3.51
N TYR A 66 -12.21 -0.77 4.28
CA TYR A 66 -11.46 -2.00 4.04
C TYR A 66 -12.32 -3.24 4.24
N VAL A 67 -13.08 -3.29 5.34
CA VAL A 67 -14.02 -4.39 5.63
C VAL A 67 -15.08 -4.49 4.53
N ASP A 68 -15.68 -3.37 4.15
CA ASP A 68 -16.72 -3.34 3.12
C ASP A 68 -16.17 -3.78 1.75
N TYR A 69 -14.94 -3.37 1.40
CA TYR A 69 -14.28 -3.82 0.17
C TYR A 69 -14.06 -5.33 0.17
N VAL A 70 -13.41 -5.86 1.20
CA VAL A 70 -13.04 -7.28 1.29
C VAL A 70 -14.28 -8.17 1.32
N THR A 71 -15.29 -7.80 2.11
CA THR A 71 -16.51 -8.60 2.27
C THR A 71 -17.35 -8.62 1.00
N GLN A 72 -17.54 -7.48 0.32
CA GLN A 72 -18.21 -7.43 -0.99
C GLN A 72 -17.44 -8.22 -2.04
N MET A 73 -16.12 -8.04 -2.09
CA MET A 73 -15.26 -8.75 -3.04
C MET A 73 -15.36 -10.25 -2.83
N TYR A 74 -15.29 -10.73 -1.58
CA TYR A 74 -15.45 -12.14 -1.27
C TYR A 74 -16.84 -12.67 -1.63
N ASP A 75 -17.90 -11.97 -1.26
CA ASP A 75 -19.27 -12.45 -1.44
C ASP A 75 -19.71 -12.45 -2.91
N THR A 76 -19.25 -11.48 -3.70
CA THR A 76 -19.80 -11.23 -5.05
C THR A 76 -18.77 -11.23 -6.16
N GLY A 77 -17.47 -11.28 -5.84
CA GLY A 77 -16.38 -11.17 -6.80
C GLY A 77 -16.18 -9.76 -7.36
N LYS A 78 -16.88 -8.77 -6.79
CA LYS A 78 -16.79 -7.36 -7.16
C LYS A 78 -16.98 -6.50 -5.91
N ALA A 79 -16.39 -5.32 -5.90
CA ALA A 79 -16.63 -4.34 -4.84
C ALA A 79 -16.93 -2.98 -5.44
N ARG A 80 -17.89 -2.28 -4.83
CA ARG A 80 -18.09 -0.85 -5.06
C ARG A 80 -17.55 -0.10 -3.85
N VAL A 81 -16.50 0.68 -4.07
CA VAL A 81 -16.00 1.63 -3.07
C VAL A 81 -16.07 3.02 -3.68
N PHE A 82 -17.10 3.77 -3.29
CA PHE A 82 -17.49 5.04 -3.90
C PHE A 82 -17.70 4.91 -5.42
N SER A 83 -16.95 5.67 -6.24
CA SER A 83 -17.03 5.63 -7.70
C SER A 83 -16.21 4.51 -8.33
N LEU A 84 -15.40 3.78 -7.56
CA LEU A 84 -14.65 2.63 -8.05
C LEU A 84 -15.53 1.38 -8.00
N VAL A 85 -15.95 0.91 -9.17
CA VAL A 85 -16.34 -0.49 -9.34
C VAL A 85 -15.08 -1.26 -9.67
N LYS A 86 -14.77 -2.27 -8.86
CA LYS A 86 -13.63 -3.15 -9.06
C LYS A 86 -14.12 -4.57 -9.26
N GLU A 87 -13.82 -5.11 -10.43
CA GLU A 87 -14.06 -6.50 -10.79
C GLU A 87 -12.74 -7.08 -11.29
N PRO A 88 -12.04 -7.87 -10.47
CA PRO A 88 -10.83 -8.56 -10.90
C PRO A 88 -11.19 -9.71 -11.86
N SER A 89 -10.21 -10.08 -12.66
CA SER A 89 -10.25 -11.22 -13.57
C SER A 89 -10.57 -12.53 -12.85
N SER A 90 -11.12 -13.49 -13.61
CA SER A 90 -11.34 -14.84 -13.10
C SER A 90 -10.06 -15.51 -12.62
N ALA A 91 -8.92 -15.24 -13.26
CA ALA A 91 -7.61 -15.75 -12.86
C ALA A 91 -7.18 -15.26 -11.46
N CYS A 92 -7.43 -13.99 -11.14
CA CYS A 92 -7.17 -13.45 -9.81
C CYS A 92 -8.06 -14.12 -8.73
N LYS A 93 -9.33 -14.37 -9.06
CA LYS A 93 -10.29 -15.03 -8.15
C LYS A 93 -10.02 -16.53 -7.97
N SER A 94 -9.49 -17.20 -8.99
CA SER A 94 -9.17 -18.63 -8.95
C SER A 94 -7.73 -18.92 -8.52
N PHE A 95 -6.93 -17.90 -8.20
CA PHE A 95 -5.57 -18.11 -7.71
C PHE A 95 -5.59 -18.73 -6.32
N ASN A 96 -4.72 -19.72 -6.09
CA ASN A 96 -4.52 -20.29 -4.76
C ASN A 96 -3.36 -19.56 -4.05
N PRO A 97 -3.61 -18.70 -3.05
CA PRO A 97 -2.55 -18.01 -2.34
C PRO A 97 -1.66 -18.95 -1.51
N GLY A 98 -2.16 -20.13 -1.12
CA GLY A 98 -1.44 -21.06 -0.25
C GLY A 98 -0.90 -20.36 1.01
N HIS A 99 0.38 -20.57 1.30
CA HIS A 99 1.09 -19.90 2.39
C HIS A 99 1.85 -18.62 1.94
N ASN A 100 1.76 -18.26 0.66
CA ASN A 100 2.56 -17.18 0.08
C ASN A 100 2.04 -15.78 0.40
N ILE A 101 0.77 -15.66 0.80
CA ILE A 101 0.11 -14.42 1.20
C ILE A 101 -1.17 -14.76 1.98
N ASN A 102 -1.54 -13.96 2.98
CA ASN A 102 -2.78 -14.21 3.72
C ASN A 102 -3.99 -14.06 2.78
N PRO A 103 -5.02 -14.93 2.86
CA PRO A 103 -6.18 -14.83 2.00
C PRO A 103 -6.89 -13.47 2.00
N VAL A 104 -6.97 -12.79 3.15
CA VAL A 104 -7.56 -11.45 3.22
C VAL A 104 -6.73 -10.41 2.47
N ASP A 105 -5.39 -10.56 2.50
CA ASP A 105 -4.47 -9.66 1.83
C ASP A 105 -4.45 -9.94 0.33
N TRP A 106 -4.60 -11.20 -0.10
CA TRP A 106 -4.82 -11.50 -1.53
C TRP A 106 -6.09 -10.80 -2.04
N ILE A 107 -7.20 -10.95 -1.32
CA ILE A 107 -8.47 -10.29 -1.68
C ILE A 107 -8.30 -8.78 -1.70
N ALA A 108 -7.64 -8.16 -0.73
CA ALA A 108 -7.50 -6.71 -0.69
C ALA A 108 -6.50 -6.17 -1.74
N LEU A 109 -5.30 -6.75 -1.78
CA LEU A 109 -4.16 -6.21 -2.50
C LEU A 109 -4.17 -6.59 -3.99
N ALA A 110 -4.34 -7.89 -4.28
CA ALA A 110 -4.23 -8.41 -5.64
C ALA A 110 -5.42 -7.97 -6.50
N THR A 111 -6.64 -8.01 -5.95
CA THR A 111 -7.84 -7.61 -6.69
C THR A 111 -7.84 -6.12 -7.01
N MET A 112 -7.32 -5.28 -6.11
CA MET A 112 -7.17 -3.85 -6.33
C MET A 112 -6.18 -3.58 -7.47
N ARG A 113 -5.03 -4.28 -7.46
CA ARG A 113 -4.05 -4.19 -8.55
C ARG A 113 -4.67 -4.65 -9.87
N ASP A 114 -5.28 -5.83 -9.89
CA ASP A 114 -5.81 -6.44 -11.11
C ASP A 114 -6.92 -5.58 -11.75
N ALA A 115 -7.87 -5.11 -10.94
CA ALA A 115 -8.97 -4.26 -11.39
C ALA A 115 -8.55 -2.79 -11.64
N THR A 116 -7.29 -2.42 -11.43
CA THR A 116 -6.75 -1.10 -11.80
C THR A 116 -5.80 -1.19 -12.98
N ASN A 117 -5.13 -2.33 -13.20
CA ASN A 117 -4.34 -2.59 -14.40
C ASN A 117 -5.19 -2.45 -15.68
N VAL A 118 -6.48 -2.80 -15.65
CA VAL A 118 -7.42 -2.60 -16.79
C VAL A 118 -7.69 -1.12 -17.07
N MET A 119 -7.60 -0.24 -16.07
CA MET A 119 -7.70 1.22 -16.26
C MET A 119 -6.35 1.86 -16.69
N MET A 120 -5.24 1.11 -16.67
CA MET A 120 -3.88 1.59 -16.93
C MET A 120 -3.37 1.21 -18.32
N ASN A 121 -4.21 1.30 -19.35
CA ASN A 121 -3.73 1.15 -20.72
C ASN A 121 -3.07 2.48 -21.17
N TYR A 122 -1.88 2.81 -20.65
CA TYR A 122 -1.01 3.86 -21.18
C TYR A 122 0.49 3.64 -20.84
N SER A 123 1.34 4.17 -21.72
CA SER A 123 2.64 3.67 -22.16
C SER A 123 3.84 3.81 -21.19
N ARG A 124 4.47 2.65 -20.90
CA ARG A 124 5.86 2.34 -20.43
C ARG A 124 6.62 3.33 -19.53
N PRO A 125 7.19 2.78 -18.45
CA PRO A 125 8.63 2.80 -18.18
C PRO A 125 9.20 1.37 -18.07
N SER A 126 10.52 1.26 -17.89
CA SER A 126 11.36 0.05 -18.05
C SER A 126 10.84 -1.23 -17.35
N GLN A 127 11.26 -2.40 -17.86
CA GLN A 127 10.82 -3.73 -17.39
C GLN A 127 11.02 -3.95 -15.88
N GLU A 128 11.95 -3.25 -15.23
CA GLU A 128 12.21 -3.33 -13.78
C GLU A 128 11.26 -2.47 -12.93
N ALA A 129 10.76 -1.35 -13.47
CA ALA A 129 9.73 -0.52 -12.83
C ALA A 129 8.30 -1.05 -13.05
N SER A 130 8.13 -2.04 -13.93
CA SER A 130 6.84 -2.54 -14.41
C SER A 130 5.90 -3.08 -13.31
N GLY A 131 6.44 -3.44 -12.14
CA GLY A 131 5.67 -3.90 -10.98
C GLY A 131 5.26 -2.81 -10.00
N VAL A 132 5.85 -1.62 -10.06
CA VAL A 132 5.59 -0.54 -9.09
C VAL A 132 4.30 0.19 -9.46
N THR A 133 3.48 0.54 -8.46
CA THR A 133 2.30 1.40 -8.70
C THR A 133 2.74 2.81 -9.08
N PHE A 134 2.21 3.43 -10.12
CA PHE A 134 2.57 4.82 -10.41
C PHE A 134 2.01 5.76 -9.34
N PRO A 135 2.72 6.85 -9.03
CA PRO A 135 2.29 7.85 -8.06
C PRO A 135 0.89 8.41 -8.35
N ASN A 136 0.57 8.68 -9.61
CA ASN A 136 -0.74 9.21 -10.00
C ASN A 136 -1.85 8.15 -9.86
N ASP A 137 -1.54 6.87 -10.04
CA ASP A 137 -2.50 5.79 -9.81
C ASP A 137 -2.84 5.69 -8.32
N MET A 138 -1.82 5.70 -7.47
CA MET A 138 -2.00 5.72 -6.01
C MET A 138 -2.88 6.90 -5.59
N ILE A 139 -2.60 8.10 -6.10
CA ILE A 139 -3.43 9.29 -5.85
C ILE A 139 -4.86 9.10 -6.34
N SER A 140 -5.05 8.52 -7.53
CA SER A 140 -6.39 8.26 -8.08
C SER A 140 -7.19 7.34 -7.15
N TRP A 141 -6.56 6.34 -6.53
CA TRP A 141 -7.21 5.44 -5.60
C TRP A 141 -7.68 6.18 -4.34
N PHE A 142 -6.82 7.01 -3.75
CA PHE A 142 -7.18 7.82 -2.58
C PHE A 142 -8.27 8.85 -2.89
N LYS A 143 -8.19 9.53 -4.05
CA LYS A 143 -9.22 10.47 -4.50
C LYS A 143 -10.56 9.79 -4.68
N ALA A 144 -10.57 8.62 -5.32
CA ALA A 144 -11.80 7.94 -5.66
C ALA A 144 -12.58 7.47 -4.43
N ILE A 145 -11.92 7.32 -3.27
CA ILE A 145 -12.56 6.99 -1.99
C ILE A 145 -12.73 8.20 -1.05
N GLY A 146 -12.55 9.42 -1.57
CA GLY A 146 -12.68 10.66 -0.79
C GLY A 146 -11.66 10.78 0.35
N TYR A 147 -10.44 10.27 0.17
CA TYR A 147 -9.35 10.33 1.15
C TYR A 147 -8.42 11.54 0.91
N GLY A 148 -9.02 12.70 0.62
CA GLY A 148 -8.33 13.96 0.34
C GLY A 148 -7.79 14.10 -1.09
N HIS A 149 -7.19 15.25 -1.38
CA HIS A 149 -6.84 15.67 -2.74
C HIS A 149 -5.60 14.99 -3.34
N GLY A 150 -4.82 14.22 -2.57
CA GLY A 150 -3.65 13.46 -3.03
C GLY A 150 -2.62 14.27 -3.82
N ILE A 151 -1.49 14.62 -3.20
CA ILE A 151 -0.44 15.43 -3.84
C ILE A 151 0.72 14.54 -4.27
N ASN A 152 1.10 14.63 -5.54
CA ASN A 152 2.29 13.98 -6.07
C ASN A 152 3.52 14.87 -5.83
N ARG A 153 4.51 14.33 -5.12
CA ARG A 153 5.86 14.90 -4.92
C ARG A 153 6.93 13.85 -5.25
N THR A 154 6.60 12.92 -6.14
CA THR A 154 7.59 11.96 -6.67
C THR A 154 8.31 12.54 -7.87
N GLN A 155 9.53 12.06 -8.09
CA GLN A 155 10.41 12.52 -9.16
C GLN A 155 10.85 11.31 -9.98
N LEU A 156 9.93 10.85 -10.84
CA LEU A 156 10.18 9.76 -11.80
C LEU A 156 10.82 10.25 -13.10
N PHE A 157 10.68 11.54 -13.42
CA PHE A 157 11.09 12.13 -14.69
C PHE A 157 11.79 13.47 -14.45
N GLY A 158 13.04 13.60 -14.92
CA GLY A 158 13.71 14.88 -15.23
C GLY A 158 14.20 15.75 -14.08
N ASP A 159 13.39 16.01 -13.05
CA ASP A 159 13.70 17.06 -12.08
C ASP A 159 14.17 16.49 -10.73
N MET A 160 15.49 16.47 -10.57
CA MET A 160 16.21 15.90 -9.41
C MET A 160 16.25 16.88 -8.23
N VAL A 161 15.22 16.86 -7.39
CA VAL A 161 15.28 17.40 -6.03
C VAL A 161 15.13 16.23 -5.05
N LYS A 162 16.03 15.25 -5.14
CA LYS A 162 16.23 14.15 -4.16
C LYS A 162 17.14 14.62 -3.04
N ASN A 163 16.77 15.71 -2.38
CA ASN A 163 17.64 16.34 -1.38
C ASN A 163 17.03 16.32 0.01
N HIS A 164 17.85 16.72 0.99
CA HIS A 164 17.47 16.73 2.39
C HIS A 164 16.20 17.53 2.65
N SER A 165 16.07 18.74 2.10
CA SER A 165 14.90 19.61 2.37
C SER A 165 13.60 19.04 1.81
N HIS A 166 13.65 18.36 0.65
CA HIS A 166 12.49 17.68 0.08
C HIS A 166 11.98 16.56 1.00
N PHE A 167 12.90 15.75 1.55
CA PHE A 167 12.53 14.71 2.50
C PHE A 167 12.09 15.28 3.86
N GLU A 168 12.75 16.33 4.35
CA GLU A 168 12.36 17.06 5.56
C GLU A 168 10.92 17.60 5.46
N GLN A 169 10.51 18.08 4.28
CA GLN A 169 9.14 18.52 4.05
C GLN A 169 8.14 17.36 4.16
N ALA A 170 8.46 16.18 3.62
CA ALA A 170 7.64 14.97 3.76
C ALA A 170 7.44 14.63 5.24
N PHE A 171 8.50 14.74 6.05
CA PHE A 171 8.44 14.52 7.48
C PHE A 171 7.56 15.54 8.21
N LYS A 172 7.73 16.84 7.94
CA LYS A 172 6.89 17.90 8.52
C LYS A 172 5.41 17.67 8.24
N LEU A 173 5.08 17.26 7.01
CA LEU A 173 3.71 16.93 6.63
C LEU A 173 3.17 15.70 7.37
N ARG A 174 4.00 14.67 7.56
CA ARG A 174 3.63 13.50 8.37
C ARG A 174 3.32 13.89 9.82
N GLN A 175 4.09 14.80 10.42
CA GLN A 175 3.84 15.35 11.76
C GLN A 175 2.54 16.16 11.84
N GLN A 176 2.14 16.80 10.74
CA GLN A 176 0.86 17.51 10.62
C GLN A 176 -0.36 16.58 10.44
N GLY A 177 -0.16 15.26 10.50
CA GLY A 177 -1.24 14.27 10.42
C GLY A 177 -1.59 13.84 9.00
N TYR A 178 -0.78 14.15 7.99
CA TYR A 178 -0.94 13.56 6.66
C TYR A 178 -0.33 12.16 6.61
N ASP A 179 -0.86 11.30 5.74
CA ASP A 179 -0.18 10.06 5.37
C ASP A 179 0.81 10.34 4.24
N VAL A 180 2.02 9.81 4.38
CA VAL A 180 3.14 10.06 3.47
C VAL A 180 3.64 8.72 2.95
N CYS A 181 3.24 8.38 1.72
CA CYS A 181 3.74 7.20 1.01
C CYS A 181 5.06 7.58 0.33
N LEU A 182 6.18 6.99 0.74
CA LEU A 182 7.49 7.22 0.14
C LEU A 182 7.70 6.24 -1.01
N LEU A 183 8.24 6.75 -2.12
CA LEU A 183 8.73 5.94 -3.22
C LEU A 183 10.24 5.81 -3.10
N MET A 184 10.75 4.59 -3.06
CA MET A 184 12.17 4.32 -2.84
C MET A 184 12.65 3.02 -3.50
N ASP A 185 13.96 2.84 -3.49
CA ASP A 185 14.59 1.55 -3.77
C ASP A 185 14.57 0.67 -2.52
N HIS A 186 14.02 -0.55 -2.61
CA HIS A 186 13.97 -1.47 -1.47
C HIS A 186 15.35 -1.83 -0.89
N ASN A 187 16.44 -1.63 -1.64
CA ASN A 187 17.81 -1.87 -1.15
C ASN A 187 18.12 -1.05 0.11
N VAL A 188 17.65 0.20 0.23
CA VAL A 188 17.88 1.02 1.44
C VAL A 188 17.15 0.45 2.66
N ILE A 189 15.99 -0.17 2.45
CA ILE A 189 15.19 -0.82 3.50
C ILE A 189 15.90 -2.10 3.97
N ASN A 190 16.56 -2.81 3.05
CA ASN A 190 17.36 -4.00 3.33
C ASN A 190 18.78 -3.70 3.84
N GLY A 191 19.08 -2.44 4.20
CA GLY A 191 20.38 -2.03 4.73
C GLY A 191 21.52 -1.99 3.71
N LYS A 192 21.22 -2.12 2.40
CA LYS A 192 22.21 -1.97 1.32
C LYS A 192 22.36 -0.50 0.97
N THR A 193 23.16 0.23 1.75
CA THR A 193 23.26 1.69 1.66
C THR A 193 24.31 2.19 0.65
N ASN A 194 25.31 1.39 0.28
CA ASN A 194 26.33 1.79 -0.70
C ASN A 194 25.92 1.50 -2.16
N TRP A 195 24.65 1.68 -2.48
CA TRP A 195 24.04 1.34 -3.77
C TRP A 195 23.61 2.60 -4.54
N PHE A 196 23.78 2.57 -5.86
CA PHE A 196 23.24 3.60 -6.74
C PHE A 196 21.93 3.12 -7.34
N SER A 197 20.82 3.70 -6.88
CA SER A 197 19.51 3.37 -7.42
C SER A 197 19.28 4.05 -8.76
N MET A 198 18.94 3.26 -9.78
CA MET A 198 18.60 3.76 -11.12
C MET A 198 17.08 3.90 -11.32
N VAL A 199 16.28 3.05 -10.65
CA VAL A 199 14.82 3.07 -10.71
C VAL A 199 14.22 2.84 -9.32
N PRO A 200 13.06 3.43 -9.00
CA PRO A 200 12.35 3.08 -7.77
C PRO A 200 11.74 1.69 -7.89
N THR A 201 11.72 0.96 -6.77
CA THR A 201 11.27 -0.43 -6.76
C THR A 201 10.20 -0.71 -5.72
N HIS A 202 9.94 0.22 -4.78
CA HIS A 202 9.08 -0.07 -3.64
C HIS A 202 8.38 1.16 -3.03
N TRP A 203 7.15 0.94 -2.59
CA TRP A 203 6.39 1.90 -1.80
C TRP A 203 6.41 1.51 -0.33
N VAL A 204 6.59 2.50 0.54
CA VAL A 204 6.44 2.37 1.99
C VAL A 204 5.63 3.54 2.53
N VAL A 205 5.08 3.43 3.74
CA VAL A 205 4.44 4.58 4.40
C VAL A 205 5.30 5.05 5.55
N LEU A 206 5.64 6.34 5.61
CA LEU A 206 6.41 6.91 6.71
C LEU A 206 5.59 6.88 8.00
N THR A 207 6.01 6.09 8.99
CA THR A 207 5.28 5.94 10.24
C THR A 207 5.83 6.86 11.31
N LYS A 208 7.16 6.96 11.40
CA LYS A 208 7.88 7.81 12.35
C LYS A 208 9.24 8.21 11.79
N ALA A 209 9.75 9.38 12.15
CA ALA A 209 11.19 9.64 12.05
C ALA A 209 11.82 9.56 13.44
N VAL A 210 12.99 8.93 13.48
CA VAL A 210 13.80 8.78 14.68
C VAL A 210 14.93 9.80 14.67
N LYS A 211 15.53 10.07 13.49
CA LYS A 211 16.58 11.06 13.29
C LYS A 211 16.61 11.53 11.83
N LEU A 212 16.69 12.83 11.60
CA LEU A 212 16.96 13.39 10.27
C LEU A 212 17.97 14.53 10.43
N THR A 213 19.20 14.27 9.97
CA THR A 213 20.32 15.23 10.00
C THR A 213 20.98 15.25 8.61
N TYR A 214 21.97 16.12 8.38
CA TYR A 214 22.71 16.08 7.13
C TYR A 214 23.59 14.83 7.00
N GLN A 215 23.91 14.15 8.10
CA GLN A 215 24.81 13.00 8.12
C GLN A 215 24.06 11.66 8.20
N GLN A 216 22.97 11.61 8.96
CA GLN A 216 22.24 10.40 9.29
C GLN A 216 20.73 10.58 9.14
N THR A 217 20.09 9.59 8.53
CA THR A 217 18.63 9.44 8.43
C THR A 217 18.22 8.12 9.07
N ASP A 218 17.40 8.19 10.11
CA ASP A 218 16.78 7.07 10.79
C ASP A 218 15.26 7.27 10.81
N ILE A 219 14.53 6.36 10.18
CA ILE A 219 13.07 6.38 10.10
C ILE A 219 12.48 5.01 10.39
N GLU A 220 11.21 5.00 10.75
CA GLU A 220 10.36 3.81 10.73
C GLU A 220 9.34 3.95 9.61
N VAL A 221 9.11 2.86 8.90
CA VAL A 221 8.17 2.79 7.80
C VAL A 221 7.28 1.56 7.92
N PHE A 222 6.12 1.64 7.30
CA PHE A 222 5.28 0.48 7.02
C PHE A 222 5.65 -0.16 5.69
N THR A 223 5.90 -1.47 5.76
CA THR A 223 6.11 -2.38 4.62
C THR A 223 6.00 -3.83 5.12
N TRP A 224 5.75 -4.80 4.23
CA TRP A 224 5.87 -6.25 4.51
C TRP A 224 5.25 -6.72 5.85
N GLY A 225 4.05 -6.22 6.20
CA GLY A 225 3.34 -6.67 7.40
C GLY A 225 3.91 -6.15 8.74
N SER A 226 4.71 -5.09 8.73
CA SER A 226 5.04 -4.32 9.94
C SER A 226 5.09 -2.83 9.66
N ASP A 227 4.68 -2.02 10.63
CA ASP A 227 4.74 -0.56 10.62
C ASP A 227 5.91 0.04 11.42
N THR A 228 6.85 -0.83 11.84
CA THR A 228 8.04 -0.49 12.60
C THR A 228 9.34 -0.89 11.89
N TYR A 229 9.32 -1.07 10.56
CA TYR A 229 10.55 -1.37 9.82
C TYR A 229 11.50 -0.19 9.91
N LYS A 230 12.67 -0.41 10.51
CA LYS A 230 13.69 0.63 10.69
C LYS A 230 14.55 0.74 9.44
N VAL A 231 14.65 1.96 8.92
CA VAL A 231 15.60 2.32 7.86
C VAL A 231 16.61 3.28 8.48
N SER A 232 17.88 2.88 8.48
CA SER A 232 18.99 3.65 9.05
C SER A 232 20.12 3.69 8.04
N ALA A 233 20.50 4.89 7.61
CA ALA A 233 21.54 5.09 6.61
C ALA A 233 22.16 6.48 6.73
N LYS A 234 23.37 6.64 6.17
CA LYS A 234 23.89 7.98 5.89
C LYS A 234 22.90 8.72 5.01
N THR A 235 22.69 10.00 5.26
CA THR A 235 21.65 10.77 4.58
C THR A 235 21.85 10.81 3.06
N ASP A 236 23.08 10.93 2.59
CA ASP A 236 23.36 10.90 1.15
C ASP A 236 23.02 9.54 0.51
N ASP A 237 23.32 8.44 1.19
CA ASP A 237 22.99 7.08 0.75
C ASP A 237 21.46 6.87 0.70
N PHE A 238 20.75 7.34 1.73
CA PHE A 238 19.30 7.33 1.76
C PHE A 238 18.71 8.12 0.59
N LEU A 239 19.21 9.33 0.35
CA LEU A 239 18.71 10.24 -0.69
C LEU A 239 18.97 9.70 -2.11
N ARG A 240 20.04 8.92 -2.33
CA ARG A 240 20.28 8.20 -3.60
C ARG A 240 19.19 7.17 -3.91
N CYS A 241 18.57 6.60 -2.88
CA CYS A 241 17.53 5.58 -2.99
C CYS A 241 16.11 6.16 -2.88
N TYR A 242 15.97 7.45 -2.65
CA TYR A 242 14.70 8.14 -2.45
C TYR A 242 14.21 8.78 -3.74
N TYR A 243 12.92 8.61 -4.06
CA TYR A 243 12.29 9.12 -5.29
C TYR A 243 11.11 10.05 -5.02
N GLY A 244 10.99 10.55 -3.79
CA GLY A 244 9.92 11.45 -3.39
C GLY A 244 8.76 10.73 -2.71
N TYR A 245 7.60 11.38 -2.69
CA TYR A 245 6.44 10.89 -1.93
C TYR A 245 5.10 11.24 -2.56
N VAL A 246 4.08 10.49 -2.18
CA VAL A 246 2.68 10.83 -2.36
C VAL A 246 2.12 11.21 -1.00
N LEU A 247 1.51 12.39 -0.92
CA LEU A 247 0.88 12.92 0.28
C LEU A 247 -0.63 12.74 0.19
N VAL A 248 -1.25 12.08 1.17
CA VAL A 248 -2.69 11.75 1.15
C VAL A 248 -3.31 11.88 2.53
N GLY A 249 -4.64 11.99 2.56
CA GLY A 249 -5.41 12.19 3.79
C GLY A 249 -5.20 13.55 4.44
N ARG A 250 -6.10 13.90 5.35
CA ARG A 250 -5.97 14.85 6.45
C ARG A 250 -7.12 14.55 7.40
#